data_AF-A0A4S3J9K5-F1
#
_entry.id   AF-A0A4S3J9K5-F1
#
_cell.length_a   1.000
_cell.length_b   1.000
_cell.length_c   1.000
_cell.angle_alpha   90.00
_cell.angle_beta   90.00
_cell.angle_gamma   90.00
#
_symmetry.space_group_name_H-M   'P 1'
#
loop_
_entity.id
_entity.type
_entity.pdbx_description
1 polymer ?
#
loop_
_entity_poly.entity_id
_entity_poly.type
_entity_poly.pdbx_seq_one_letter_code
_entity_poly.pdbx_strand_id
1 'polypeptide(L)'
;MLYRTAAARSVLRALSSSNASVARSTLTSNVFKAPLTSAARYPARPTSSPSLALAARKPITTALVRYASSVSKEEHGEEEVDMMAGIKGEAKVIKDTFSLADVPKEALYLGMAGVIPYVATSLETVYLSYEIGKAASNGGDGLLFSGQSAELMLHMLEPIQVGYGAVILSFLGAIHWGLEWAGYGGKFGYRRYAAGVLAPAVAWPTLMFPFEYALISQFLAFTFLYYNDARAAACGRAPHWYSMYRFVLTFIVGASIVATLVGREQVANTITSEHTITDKVNALLFLKKKEEEEAEARRKAEAAEESE
;
A
#
# COMPACT_ATOMS: atom_id res chain seq x y z
N MET A 1 75.15 -6.10 -20.98
CA MET A 1 74.67 -5.11 -20.00
C MET A 1 73.14 -5.18 -20.02
N LEU A 2 72.51 -5.96 -19.13
CA LEU A 2 72.10 -5.60 -17.76
C LEU A 2 70.89 -4.64 -17.72
N TYR A 3 69.75 -5.22 -17.29
CA TYR A 3 68.66 -4.64 -16.46
C TYR A 3 67.78 -3.51 -17.03
N ARG A 4 66.50 -3.31 -16.68
CA ARG A 4 65.42 -3.93 -15.85
C ARG A 4 64.15 -3.13 -16.23
N THR A 5 62.94 -3.67 -16.26
CA THR A 5 61.92 -3.59 -15.18
C THR A 5 60.63 -4.25 -15.71
N ALA A 6 60.13 -5.34 -15.10
CA ALA A 6 59.09 -5.40 -14.04
C ALA A 6 57.68 -5.05 -14.57
N ALA A 7 56.81 -6.05 -14.85
CA ALA A 7 55.70 -6.55 -13.98
C ALA A 7 54.54 -5.53 -13.83
N ALA A 8 53.25 -5.82 -14.08
CA ALA A 8 52.42 -6.93 -13.64
C ALA A 8 51.15 -7.05 -14.54
N ARG A 9 50.71 -8.26 -14.97
CA ARG A 9 49.59 -9.10 -14.43
C ARG A 9 48.23 -8.37 -14.40
N SER A 10 47.07 -8.91 -14.78
CA SER A 10 46.53 -10.18 -15.30
C SER A 10 45.01 -9.93 -15.38
N VAL A 11 44.23 -10.48 -16.32
CA VAL A 11 43.22 -11.54 -16.10
C VAL A 11 42.33 -11.52 -17.34
N LEU A 12 42.42 -12.52 -18.22
CA LEU A 12 41.34 -12.98 -19.10
C LEU A 12 41.71 -14.39 -19.56
N ARG A 13 41.06 -15.42 -19.02
CA ARG A 13 41.13 -16.76 -19.60
C ARG A 13 39.85 -17.56 -19.31
N ALA A 14 39.38 -18.14 -20.40
CA ALA A 14 38.50 -19.31 -20.54
C ALA A 14 36.99 -19.05 -20.71
N LEU A 15 36.61 -18.75 -21.95
CA LEU A 15 35.51 -19.44 -22.64
C LEU A 15 36.15 -20.59 -23.43
N SER A 16 35.71 -21.83 -23.23
CA SER A 16 36.04 -22.94 -24.12
C SER A 16 34.85 -23.87 -24.25
N SER A 17 34.32 -23.87 -25.46
CA SER A 17 33.36 -24.80 -26.04
C SER A 17 33.90 -26.23 -26.06
N SER A 18 33.04 -27.21 -25.80
CA SER A 18 33.20 -28.56 -26.36
C SER A 18 31.84 -29.20 -26.62
N ASN A 19 31.74 -29.73 -27.84
CA ASN A 19 30.56 -30.31 -28.47
C ASN A 19 30.27 -31.74 -27.99
N ALA A 20 28.97 -32.06 -27.97
CA ALA A 20 28.31 -33.32 -28.34
C ALA A 20 28.74 -34.66 -27.69
N SER A 21 27.76 -35.36 -27.10
CA SER A 21 27.26 -36.62 -27.67
C SER A 21 25.95 -37.07 -27.03
N VAL A 22 25.09 -37.58 -27.90
CA VAL A 22 23.79 -38.21 -27.68
C VAL A 22 23.97 -39.55 -26.96
N ALA A 23 23.16 -39.81 -25.92
CA ALA A 23 22.86 -41.17 -25.48
C ALA A 23 21.41 -41.24 -24.98
N ARG A 24 20.53 -41.77 -25.84
CA ARG A 24 19.26 -42.37 -25.41
C ARG A 24 19.59 -43.70 -24.74
N SER A 25 18.98 -43.98 -23.59
CA SER A 25 18.87 -45.32 -23.04
C SER A 25 17.47 -45.51 -22.45
N THR A 26 16.79 -46.51 -23.00
CA THR A 26 15.43 -46.98 -22.69
C THR A 26 15.53 -48.31 -21.92
N LEU A 27 14.58 -48.52 -20.98
CA LEU A 27 14.17 -49.82 -20.40
C LEU A 27 15.25 -50.48 -19.50
N THR A 28 15.01 -51.18 -18.40
CA THR A 28 13.84 -51.75 -17.70
C THR A 28 14.43 -52.35 -16.42
N SER A 29 13.77 -52.23 -15.27
CA SER A 29 13.86 -53.26 -14.25
C SER A 29 12.57 -53.36 -13.44
N ASN A 30 12.07 -54.58 -13.42
CA ASN A 30 10.87 -55.05 -12.75
C ASN A 30 11.13 -55.29 -11.24
N VAL A 31 10.03 -55.45 -10.51
CA VAL A 31 9.89 -56.18 -9.22
C VAL A 31 10.42 -55.41 -8.00
N PHE A 32 9.59 -54.93 -7.07
CA PHE A 32 8.78 -55.74 -6.16
C PHE A 32 7.39 -55.14 -5.87
N LYS A 33 6.35 -55.94 -6.11
CA LYS A 33 5.07 -55.89 -5.41
C LYS A 33 5.23 -56.67 -4.10
N ALA A 34 4.78 -56.11 -2.99
CA ALA A 34 4.39 -56.88 -1.81
C ALA A 34 3.20 -56.19 -1.13
N PRO A 35 1.98 -56.73 -1.25
CA PRO A 35 0.86 -56.39 -0.38
C PRO A 35 0.89 -57.31 0.84
N LEU A 36 0.84 -56.75 2.05
CA LEU A 36 0.53 -57.53 3.25
C LEU A 36 -0.79 -57.04 3.83
N THR A 37 -1.85 -57.74 3.41
CA THR A 37 -3.15 -57.80 4.06
C THR A 37 -3.27 -59.17 4.73
N SER A 38 -3.55 -59.22 6.03
CA SER A 38 -4.21 -60.34 6.76
C SER A 38 -3.98 -60.12 8.27
N ALA A 39 -4.92 -60.25 9.21
CA ALA A 39 -6.37 -60.41 9.20
C ALA A 39 -6.89 -60.11 10.62
N ALA A 40 -8.20 -59.91 10.69
CA ALA A 40 -9.02 -59.54 11.84
C ALA A 40 -9.15 -60.60 12.96
N ARG A 41 -9.52 -60.15 14.17
CA ARG A 41 -10.81 -60.45 14.83
C ARG A 41 -11.06 -59.59 16.09
N TYR A 42 -12.24 -58.97 16.11
CA TYR A 42 -12.95 -58.14 17.12
C TYR A 42 -13.78 -59.02 18.09
N PRO A 43 -14.72 -58.55 18.97
CA PRO A 43 -14.96 -57.23 19.61
C PRO A 43 -15.30 -57.29 21.15
N ALA A 44 -15.57 -56.13 21.77
CA ALA A 44 -16.77 -55.80 22.57
C ALA A 44 -16.54 -55.12 23.94
N ARG A 45 -17.35 -54.08 24.15
CA ARG A 45 -17.48 -53.10 25.26
C ARG A 45 -18.33 -53.68 26.42
N PRO A 46 -18.38 -53.08 27.64
CA PRO A 46 -19.25 -51.90 27.91
C PRO A 46 -18.62 -50.86 28.88
N THR A 47 -18.71 -49.56 28.60
CA THR A 47 -19.62 -48.55 29.22
C THR A 47 -19.61 -48.46 30.75
N SER A 48 -19.12 -47.33 31.28
CA SER A 48 -19.52 -46.79 32.57
C SER A 48 -19.53 -45.26 32.47
N SER A 49 -20.74 -44.70 32.61
CA SER A 49 -20.99 -43.30 32.95
C SER A 49 -21.75 -43.31 34.27
N PRO A 50 -21.48 -42.35 35.14
CA PRO A 50 -22.57 -41.59 35.74
C PRO A 50 -22.30 -40.09 35.57
N SER A 51 -23.23 -39.37 34.94
CA SER A 51 -24.28 -38.61 35.62
C SER A 51 -23.78 -37.29 36.19
N LEU A 52 -24.14 -36.22 35.47
CA LEU A 52 -24.66 -34.94 35.96
C LEU A 52 -24.38 -34.62 37.44
N ALA A 53 -23.50 -33.64 37.67
CA ALA A 53 -23.55 -32.78 38.85
C ALA A 53 -23.55 -31.32 38.39
N LEU A 54 -24.72 -30.72 38.57
CA LEU A 54 -25.12 -29.36 38.31
C LEU A 54 -24.34 -28.40 39.25
N ALA A 55 -23.27 -27.77 38.77
CA ALA A 55 -22.62 -26.69 39.51
C ALA A 55 -23.24 -25.34 39.11
N ALA A 56 -24.31 -24.98 39.82
CA ALA A 56 -24.92 -23.66 39.78
C ALA A 56 -23.91 -22.59 40.27
N ARG A 57 -23.16 -21.98 39.35
CA ARG A 57 -22.43 -20.73 39.63
C ARG A 57 -23.38 -19.55 39.47
N LYS A 58 -23.72 -18.98 40.62
CA LYS A 58 -24.45 -17.72 40.80
C LYS A 58 -23.79 -16.59 39.99
N PRO A 59 -24.54 -15.76 39.23
CA PRO A 59 -24.03 -14.46 38.82
C PRO A 59 -24.09 -13.51 40.03
N ILE A 60 -22.94 -13.04 40.50
CA ILE A 60 -22.88 -11.92 41.42
C ILE A 60 -23.11 -10.65 40.60
N THR A 61 -24.34 -10.15 40.65
CA THR A 61 -24.73 -8.83 40.18
C THR A 61 -24.45 -7.80 41.28
N THR A 62 -23.26 -7.21 41.28
CA THR A 62 -22.89 -6.02 42.08
C THR A 62 -21.59 -5.49 41.45
N ALA A 63 -21.45 -4.27 40.93
CA ALA A 63 -22.02 -3.02 41.36
C ALA A 63 -22.29 -2.07 40.19
N LEU A 64 -23.50 -1.50 40.16
CA LEU A 64 -23.77 -0.20 39.56
C LEU A 64 -22.99 0.84 40.38
N VAL A 65 -21.88 1.34 39.84
CA VAL A 65 -21.24 2.55 40.35
C VAL A 65 -22.18 3.71 40.02
N ARG A 66 -23.04 4.07 40.98
CA ARG A 66 -23.70 5.37 40.99
C ARG A 66 -22.59 6.41 41.08
N TYR A 67 -22.38 7.15 40.00
CA TYR A 67 -21.74 8.46 40.05
C TYR A 67 -22.68 9.37 40.86
N ALA A 68 -22.49 9.38 42.18
CA ALA A 68 -23.11 10.36 43.05
C ALA A 68 -22.29 11.64 42.91
N SER A 69 -22.83 12.60 42.16
CA SER A 69 -22.35 13.98 42.12
C SER A 69 -22.50 14.58 43.53
N SER A 70 -21.42 14.52 44.31
CA SER A 70 -21.27 15.41 45.45
C SER A 70 -20.76 16.75 44.90
N VAL A 71 -21.70 17.68 44.73
CA VAL A 71 -21.38 19.11 44.61
C VAL A 71 -20.93 19.55 46.00
N SER A 72 -19.62 19.46 46.25
CA SER A 72 -18.94 20.21 47.30
C SER A 72 -18.35 21.46 46.66
N LYS A 73 -18.91 22.59 47.05
CA LYS A 73 -18.58 23.94 46.67
C LYS A 73 -17.39 24.42 47.51
N GLU A 74 -16.21 24.45 46.90
CA GLU A 74 -15.02 25.18 47.37
C GLU A 74 -14.40 25.82 46.11
N GLU A 75 -14.67 27.11 45.92
CA GLU A 75 -13.73 28.23 46.05
C GLU A 75 -12.69 28.32 44.93
N HIS A 76 -12.74 29.47 44.25
CA HIS A 76 -11.92 29.86 43.10
C HIS A 76 -10.41 29.75 43.43
N GLY A 77 -9.79 28.72 42.86
CA GLY A 77 -8.39 28.75 42.44
C GLY A 77 -8.38 28.39 40.96
N GLU A 78 -7.86 29.26 40.12
CA GLU A 78 -7.62 28.98 38.70
C GLU A 78 -6.51 27.92 38.61
N GLU A 79 -6.88 26.65 38.77
CA GLU A 79 -6.05 25.56 38.26
C GLU A 79 -6.13 25.64 36.74
N GLU A 80 -5.04 26.10 36.11
CA GLU A 80 -4.70 25.69 34.76
C GLU A 80 -4.80 24.16 34.73
N VAL A 81 -5.96 23.65 34.32
CA VAL A 81 -6.17 22.25 34.00
C VAL A 81 -5.00 21.87 33.09
N ASP A 82 -4.16 20.96 33.56
CA ASP A 82 -2.89 20.58 32.96
C ASP A 82 -3.14 19.81 31.65
N MET A 83 -3.71 20.51 30.66
CA MET A 83 -3.96 20.03 29.31
C MET A 83 -2.63 19.60 28.67
N MET A 84 -1.52 20.19 29.11
CA MET A 84 -0.19 19.80 28.69
C MET A 84 0.23 18.44 29.28
N ALA A 85 -0.07 18.12 30.53
CA ALA A 85 0.12 16.77 31.07
C ALA A 85 -0.84 15.74 30.49
N GLY A 86 -2.08 16.15 30.14
CA GLY A 86 -3.00 15.32 29.36
C GLY A 86 -2.40 14.95 28.00
N ILE A 87 -1.96 15.94 27.22
CA ILE A 87 -1.33 15.75 25.90
C ILE A 87 -0.01 14.98 26.03
N LYS A 88 0.82 15.24 27.05
CA LYS A 88 2.05 14.47 27.30
C LYS A 88 1.77 13.04 27.73
N GLY A 89 0.71 12.83 28.50
CA GLY A 89 0.21 11.51 28.91
C GLY A 89 -0.27 10.72 27.71
N GLU A 90 -1.09 11.32 26.85
CA GLU A 90 -1.52 10.74 25.59
C GLU A 90 -0.34 10.47 24.65
N ALA A 91 0.58 11.42 24.50
CA ALA A 91 1.80 11.21 23.70
C ALA A 91 2.65 10.07 24.24
N LYS A 92 2.73 9.90 25.57
CA LYS A 92 3.42 8.78 26.21
C LYS A 92 2.67 7.46 25.96
N VAL A 93 1.35 7.43 26.09
CA VAL A 93 0.54 6.24 25.80
C VAL A 93 0.64 5.85 24.32
N ILE A 94 0.61 6.82 23.41
CA ILE A 94 0.82 6.63 21.97
C ILE A 94 2.23 6.09 21.73
N LYS A 95 3.26 6.67 22.37
CA LYS A 95 4.64 6.20 22.24
C LYS A 95 4.83 4.79 22.79
N ASP A 96 4.21 4.46 23.92
CA ASP A 96 4.31 3.15 24.56
C ASP A 96 3.52 2.11 23.76
N THR A 97 2.37 2.50 23.18
CA THR A 97 1.56 1.65 22.29
C THR A 97 2.27 1.43 20.96
N PHE A 98 2.87 2.44 20.35
CA PHE A 98 3.63 2.35 19.10
C PHE A 98 5.14 2.21 19.32
N SER A 99 5.54 1.62 20.44
CA SER A 99 6.96 1.49 20.78
C SER A 99 7.63 0.48 19.85
N LEU A 100 8.47 0.99 18.95
CA LEU A 100 9.33 0.19 18.07
C LEU A 100 10.65 -0.20 18.77
N ALA A 101 10.73 -0.06 20.09
CA ALA A 101 11.96 -0.32 20.85
C ALA A 101 12.43 -1.78 20.77
N ASP A 102 11.49 -2.72 20.63
CA ASP A 102 11.78 -4.16 20.52
C ASP A 102 12.17 -4.58 19.09
N VAL A 103 12.11 -3.67 18.12
CA VAL A 103 12.44 -3.97 16.72
C VAL A 103 13.97 -3.89 16.54
N PRO A 104 14.60 -4.89 15.89
CA PRO A 104 16.02 -4.80 15.56
C PRO A 104 16.28 -3.57 14.67
N LYS A 105 17.28 -2.77 15.05
CA LYS A 105 17.54 -1.45 14.44
C LYS A 105 17.80 -1.54 12.94
N GLU A 106 18.45 -2.62 12.51
CA GLU A 106 18.75 -2.89 11.10
C GLU A 106 17.48 -3.03 10.27
N ALA A 107 16.50 -3.78 10.78
CA ALA A 107 15.21 -3.93 10.12
C ALA A 107 14.41 -2.61 10.13
N LEU A 108 14.47 -1.86 11.24
CA LEU A 108 13.81 -0.57 11.36
C LEU A 108 14.35 0.42 10.31
N TYR A 109 15.66 0.58 10.20
CA TYR A 109 16.26 1.51 9.23
C TYR A 109 15.94 1.13 7.80
N LEU A 110 16.04 -0.16 7.45
CA LEU A 110 15.68 -0.64 6.11
C LEU A 110 14.19 -0.46 5.82
N GLY A 111 13.33 -0.70 6.81
CA GLY A 111 11.89 -0.47 6.72
C GLY A 111 11.57 1.00 6.47
N MET A 112 12.12 1.90 7.28
CA MET A 112 11.93 3.35 7.14
C MET A 112 12.48 3.86 5.81
N ALA A 113 13.65 3.38 5.37
CA ALA A 113 14.21 3.71 4.07
C ALA A 113 13.28 3.29 2.91
N GLY A 114 12.63 2.13 3.04
CA GLY A 114 11.65 1.64 2.07
C GLY A 114 10.35 2.46 2.01
N VAL A 115 10.10 3.37 2.94
CA VAL A 115 8.91 4.24 2.92
C VAL A 115 9.23 5.64 2.37
N ILE A 116 10.52 5.99 2.24
CA ILE A 116 10.95 7.30 1.72
C ILE A 116 10.35 7.59 0.34
N PRO A 117 10.38 6.66 -0.65
CA PRO A 117 9.83 6.96 -1.98
C PRO A 117 8.32 7.24 -1.95
N TYR A 118 7.57 6.62 -1.05
CA TYR A 118 6.15 6.88 -0.86
C TYR A 118 5.86 8.26 -0.31
N VAL A 119 6.61 8.66 0.73
CA VAL A 119 6.48 10.01 1.30
C VAL A 119 6.91 11.06 0.27
N ALA A 120 7.99 10.83 -0.46
CA ALA A 120 8.45 11.73 -1.51
C ALA A 120 7.41 11.91 -2.62
N THR A 121 6.93 10.80 -3.21
CA THR A 121 5.96 10.84 -4.31
C THR A 121 4.62 11.45 -3.88
N SER A 122 4.15 11.16 -2.67
CA SER A 122 2.90 11.76 -2.16
C SER A 122 3.02 13.25 -1.88
N LEU A 123 4.10 13.70 -1.24
CA LEU A 123 4.34 15.13 -1.01
C LEU A 123 4.50 15.90 -2.31
N GLU A 124 5.21 15.33 -3.28
CA GLU A 124 5.39 15.91 -4.61
C GLU A 124 4.05 15.97 -5.36
N THR A 125 3.22 14.93 -5.29
CA THR A 125 1.86 14.94 -5.88
C THR A 125 1.00 16.06 -5.28
N VAL A 126 1.01 16.20 -3.95
CA VAL A 126 0.24 17.25 -3.26
C VAL A 126 0.78 18.63 -3.63
N TYR A 127 2.09 18.81 -3.68
CA TYR A 127 2.72 20.06 -4.10
C TYR A 127 2.35 20.45 -5.54
N LEU A 128 2.47 19.51 -6.49
CA LEU A 128 2.10 19.72 -7.88
C LEU A 128 0.59 19.99 -8.04
N SER A 129 -0.26 19.31 -7.27
CA SER A 129 -1.71 19.56 -7.28
C SER A 129 -2.07 20.98 -6.82
N TYR A 130 -1.39 21.47 -5.79
CA TYR A 130 -1.54 22.84 -5.30
C TYR A 130 -1.07 23.86 -6.33
N GLU A 131 0.05 23.57 -7.01
CA GLU A 131 0.59 24.44 -8.05
C GLU A 131 -0.32 24.54 -9.28
N ILE A 132 -0.91 23.43 -9.73
CA ILE A 132 -1.89 23.41 -10.81
C ILE A 132 -3.14 24.21 -10.43
N GLY A 133 -3.66 24.03 -9.21
CA GLY A 133 -4.79 24.82 -8.71
C GLY A 133 -4.51 26.33 -8.71
N LYS A 134 -3.28 26.71 -8.35
CA LYS A 134 -2.86 28.12 -8.39
C LYS A 134 -2.68 28.64 -9.82
N ALA A 135 -2.05 27.86 -10.70
CA ALA A 135 -1.86 28.23 -12.10
C ALA A 135 -3.20 28.45 -12.82
N ALA A 136 -4.22 27.64 -12.51
CA ALA A 136 -5.58 27.83 -13.01
C ALA A 136 -6.20 29.16 -12.56
N SER A 137 -5.95 29.58 -11.32
CA SER A 137 -6.46 30.88 -10.80
C SER A 137 -5.72 32.10 -11.35
N ASN A 138 -4.44 31.96 -11.74
CA ASN A 138 -3.57 33.04 -12.17
C ASN A 138 -3.38 33.15 -13.70
N GLY A 139 -4.17 32.40 -14.48
CA GLY A 139 -4.10 32.46 -15.96
C GLY A 139 -2.89 31.78 -16.57
N GLY A 140 -2.38 30.71 -15.94
CA GLY A 140 -1.34 29.82 -16.49
C GLY A 140 0.03 29.90 -15.81
N ASP A 141 0.24 30.86 -14.91
CA ASP A 141 1.51 31.02 -14.18
C ASP A 141 1.42 30.43 -12.76
N GLY A 142 2.26 29.43 -12.49
CA GLY A 142 2.38 28.78 -11.17
C GLY A 142 3.35 29.51 -10.25
N LEU A 143 3.79 28.86 -9.16
CA LEU A 143 4.75 29.46 -8.23
C LEU A 143 6.20 29.25 -8.72
N LEU A 144 6.49 28.06 -9.23
CA LEU A 144 7.79 27.61 -9.73
C LEU A 144 7.69 26.99 -11.14
N PHE A 145 6.56 26.37 -11.48
CA PHE A 145 6.33 25.66 -12.74
C PHE A 145 5.06 26.17 -13.44
N SER A 146 5.07 26.13 -14.79
CA SER A 146 3.85 26.33 -15.57
C SER A 146 2.90 25.13 -15.40
N GLY A 147 1.58 25.37 -15.49
CA GLY A 147 0.57 24.31 -15.29
C GLY A 147 0.83 23.05 -16.13
N GLN A 148 1.21 23.24 -17.40
CA GLN A 148 1.52 22.12 -18.33
C GLN A 148 2.76 21.31 -17.90
N SER A 149 3.77 21.96 -17.31
CA SER A 149 4.96 21.29 -16.80
C SER A 149 4.64 20.47 -15.55
N ALA A 150 3.79 21.01 -14.66
CA ALA A 150 3.35 20.33 -13.46
C ALA A 150 2.51 19.07 -13.78
N GLU A 151 1.64 19.15 -14.79
CA GLU A 151 0.87 17.99 -15.28
C GLU A 151 1.79 16.89 -15.85
N LEU A 152 2.79 17.26 -16.66
CA LEU A 152 3.76 16.30 -17.19
C LEU A 152 4.51 15.59 -16.06
N MET A 153 4.95 16.33 -15.04
CA MET A 153 5.64 15.77 -13.88
C MET A 153 4.76 14.79 -13.10
N LEU A 154 3.46 15.12 -12.90
CA LEU A 154 2.50 14.20 -12.29
C LEU A 154 2.43 12.87 -13.05
N HIS A 155 2.29 12.91 -14.38
CA HIS A 155 2.22 11.69 -15.19
C HIS A 155 3.49 10.84 -15.16
N MET A 156 4.66 11.43 -14.92
CA MET A 156 5.90 10.67 -14.72
C MET A 156 5.96 10.04 -13.32
N LEU A 157 5.34 10.67 -12.33
CA LEU A 157 5.36 10.22 -10.93
C LEU A 157 4.39 9.07 -10.67
N GLU A 158 3.26 9.05 -11.36
CA GLU A 158 2.21 8.02 -11.28
C GLU A 158 2.75 6.57 -11.40
N PRO A 159 3.45 6.18 -12.48
CA PRO A 159 3.98 4.83 -12.63
C PRO A 159 5.10 4.51 -11.63
N ILE A 160 5.84 5.52 -11.15
CA ILE A 160 6.89 5.32 -10.15
C ILE A 160 6.28 4.88 -8.83
N GLN A 161 5.24 5.56 -8.36
CA GLN A 161 4.57 5.22 -7.10
C GLN A 161 3.90 3.84 -7.17
N VAL A 162 3.14 3.58 -8.24
CA VAL A 162 2.44 2.29 -8.43
C VAL A 162 3.43 1.14 -8.64
N GLY A 163 4.47 1.36 -9.45
CA GLY A 163 5.54 0.38 -9.68
C GLY A 163 6.28 0.04 -8.39
N TYR A 164 6.64 1.05 -7.61
CA TYR A 164 7.28 0.86 -6.31
C TYR A 164 6.39 0.08 -5.34
N GLY A 165 5.09 0.37 -5.32
CA GLY A 165 4.15 -0.38 -4.50
C GLY A 165 4.04 -1.85 -4.85
N ALA A 166 4.02 -2.19 -6.14
CA ALA A 166 4.00 -3.57 -6.57
C ALA A 166 5.29 -4.33 -6.18
N VAL A 167 6.43 -3.66 -6.27
CA VAL A 167 7.73 -4.20 -5.84
C VAL A 167 7.73 -4.48 -4.34
N ILE A 168 7.32 -3.52 -3.52
CA ILE A 168 7.27 -3.70 -2.06
C ILE A 168 6.31 -4.83 -1.69
N LEU A 169 5.08 -4.86 -2.21
CA LEU A 169 4.12 -5.94 -1.95
C LEU A 169 4.70 -7.32 -2.25
N SER A 170 5.46 -7.44 -3.34
CA SER A 170 6.15 -8.68 -3.72
C SER A 170 7.19 -9.10 -2.67
N PHE A 171 7.99 -8.15 -2.18
CA PHE A 171 8.98 -8.41 -1.11
C PHE A 171 8.33 -8.82 0.20
N LEU A 172 7.20 -8.22 0.58
CA LEU A 172 6.49 -8.60 1.82
C LEU A 172 5.98 -10.04 1.76
N GLY A 173 5.50 -10.48 0.60
CA GLY A 173 5.13 -11.87 0.37
C GLY A 173 6.30 -12.82 0.63
N ALA A 174 7.48 -12.47 0.11
CA ALA A 174 8.69 -13.29 0.25
C ALA A 174 9.15 -13.47 1.71
N ILE A 175 8.84 -12.54 2.62
CA ILE A 175 9.15 -12.69 4.06
C ILE A 175 8.53 -13.98 4.63
N HIS A 176 7.33 -14.36 4.18
CA HIS A 176 6.66 -15.57 4.65
C HIS A 176 7.38 -16.85 4.25
N TRP A 177 8.05 -16.86 3.10
CA TRP A 177 8.88 -17.98 2.67
C TRP A 177 10.15 -18.06 3.53
N GLY A 178 10.79 -16.91 3.78
CA GLY A 178 11.96 -16.81 4.65
C GLY A 178 11.68 -17.33 6.07
N LEU A 179 10.54 -16.97 6.64
CA LEU A 179 10.14 -17.45 7.97
C LEU A 179 9.80 -18.96 7.98
N GLU A 180 9.23 -19.50 6.90
CA GLU A 180 8.98 -20.96 6.77
C GLU A 180 10.30 -21.74 6.63
N TRP A 181 11.25 -21.24 5.84
CA TRP A 181 12.58 -21.85 5.70
C TRP A 181 13.38 -21.83 7.01
N ALA A 182 13.24 -20.76 7.78
CA ALA A 182 13.80 -20.67 9.13
C ALA A 182 13.09 -21.57 10.16
N GLY A 183 11.93 -22.15 9.81
CA GLY A 183 11.12 -22.96 10.73
C GLY A 183 10.51 -22.16 11.90
N TYR A 184 10.38 -20.84 11.75
CA TYR A 184 9.94 -19.96 12.84
C TYR A 184 8.45 -20.18 13.13
N GLY A 185 8.14 -20.54 14.39
CA GLY A 185 6.77 -20.83 14.85
C GLY A 185 6.22 -22.18 14.37
N GLY A 186 7.06 -23.06 13.81
CA GLY A 186 6.68 -24.37 13.28
C GLY A 186 6.56 -24.40 11.75
N LYS A 187 6.40 -25.60 11.18
CA LYS A 187 6.24 -25.81 9.73
C LYS A 187 4.76 -25.90 9.38
N PHE A 188 4.26 -24.92 8.63
CA PHE A 188 2.87 -24.86 8.17
C PHE A 188 2.71 -25.31 6.71
N GLY A 189 3.83 -25.55 6.02
CA GLY A 189 3.85 -26.06 4.65
C GLY A 189 3.23 -25.09 3.65
N TYR A 190 2.50 -25.62 2.67
CA TYR A 190 1.97 -24.87 1.52
C TYR A 190 1.08 -23.67 1.87
N ARG A 191 0.39 -23.67 3.02
CA ARG A 191 -0.50 -22.55 3.40
C ARG A 191 0.28 -21.25 3.64
N ARG A 192 1.50 -21.33 4.18
CA ARG A 192 2.35 -20.16 4.41
C ARG A 192 3.04 -19.70 3.12
N TYR A 193 3.44 -20.64 2.27
CA TYR A 193 3.96 -20.33 0.93
C TYR A 193 2.91 -19.62 0.07
N ALA A 194 1.64 -20.05 0.15
CA ALA A 194 0.54 -19.44 -0.59
C ALA A 194 0.37 -17.94 -0.25
N ALA A 195 0.49 -17.55 1.02
CA ALA A 195 0.44 -16.13 1.41
C ALA A 195 1.56 -15.32 0.72
N GLY A 196 2.75 -15.91 0.58
CA GLY A 196 3.87 -15.28 -0.12
C GLY A 196 3.70 -15.20 -1.65
N VAL A 197 2.97 -16.14 -2.27
CA VAL A 197 2.64 -16.10 -3.72
C VAL A 197 1.48 -15.14 -4.00
N LEU A 198 0.48 -15.09 -3.11
CA LEU A 198 -0.70 -14.26 -3.28
C LEU A 198 -0.36 -12.76 -3.31
N ALA A 199 0.60 -12.33 -2.51
CA ALA A 199 1.04 -10.94 -2.48
C ALA A 199 1.52 -10.40 -3.85
N PRO A 200 2.53 -10.99 -4.52
CA PRO A 200 2.92 -10.57 -5.87
C PRO A 200 1.84 -10.84 -6.92
N ALA A 201 1.06 -11.92 -6.77
CA ALA A 201 -0.03 -12.24 -7.70
C ALA A 201 -1.13 -11.18 -7.70
N VAL A 202 -1.39 -10.51 -6.56
CA VAL A 202 -2.29 -9.36 -6.46
C VAL A 202 -1.58 -8.07 -6.89
N ALA A 203 -0.29 -7.92 -6.58
CA ALA A 203 0.47 -6.71 -6.87
C ALA A 203 0.66 -6.45 -8.37
N TRP A 204 1.01 -7.46 -9.16
CA TRP A 204 1.32 -7.27 -10.58
C TRP A 204 0.13 -6.78 -11.42
N PRO A 205 -1.09 -7.32 -11.27
CA PRO A 205 -2.26 -6.81 -11.98
C PRO A 205 -2.53 -5.32 -11.73
N THR A 206 -2.16 -4.78 -10.56
CA THR A 206 -2.37 -3.35 -10.26
C THR A 206 -1.57 -2.43 -11.18
N LEU A 207 -0.48 -2.92 -11.79
CA LEU A 207 0.30 -2.16 -12.77
C LEU A 207 -0.46 -1.91 -14.08
N MET A 208 -1.52 -2.69 -14.34
CA MET A 208 -2.33 -2.59 -15.56
C MET A 208 -3.61 -1.75 -15.33
N PHE A 209 -3.88 -1.35 -14.08
CA PHE A 209 -5.06 -0.56 -13.75
C PHE A 209 -4.79 0.94 -13.94
N PRO A 210 -5.86 1.73 -14.18
CA PRO A 210 -5.76 3.19 -14.07
C PRO A 210 -5.26 3.60 -12.69
N PHE A 211 -4.57 4.73 -12.62
CA PHE A 211 -3.79 5.15 -11.46
C PHE A 211 -4.57 5.10 -10.13
N GLU A 212 -5.80 5.59 -10.13
CA GLU A 212 -6.66 5.66 -8.95
C GLU A 212 -7.01 4.27 -8.43
N TYR A 213 -7.42 3.37 -9.34
CA TYR A 213 -7.76 1.99 -9.00
C TYR A 213 -6.51 1.17 -8.61
N ALA A 214 -5.36 1.46 -9.24
CA ALA A 214 -4.09 0.85 -8.88
C ALA A 214 -3.72 1.18 -7.42
N LEU A 215 -3.80 2.45 -7.02
CA LEU A 215 -3.52 2.88 -5.64
C LEU A 215 -4.50 2.30 -4.63
N ILE A 216 -5.80 2.33 -4.92
CA ILE A 216 -6.82 1.77 -4.02
C ILE A 216 -6.61 0.26 -3.83
N SER A 217 -6.39 -0.47 -4.92
CA SER A 217 -6.15 -1.92 -4.85
C SER A 217 -4.86 -2.26 -4.11
N GLN A 218 -3.78 -1.50 -4.32
CA GLN A 218 -2.54 -1.67 -3.56
C GLN A 218 -2.70 -1.33 -2.08
N PHE A 219 -3.44 -0.28 -1.73
CA PHE A 219 -3.75 0.07 -0.34
C PHE A 219 -4.52 -1.07 0.37
N LEU A 220 -5.52 -1.65 -0.30
CA LEU A 220 -6.23 -2.81 0.20
C LEU A 220 -5.32 -4.03 0.33
N ALA A 221 -4.44 -4.27 -0.65
CA ALA A 221 -3.47 -5.35 -0.59
C ALA A 221 -2.50 -5.18 0.60
N PHE A 222 -1.95 -3.99 0.83
CA PHE A 222 -1.09 -3.70 1.98
C PHE A 222 -1.82 -3.93 3.31
N THR A 223 -3.07 -3.49 3.39
CA THR A 223 -3.91 -3.65 4.59
C THR A 223 -4.23 -5.12 4.86
N PHE A 224 -4.58 -5.88 3.82
CA PHE A 224 -4.85 -7.31 3.94
C PHE A 224 -3.60 -8.10 4.32
N LEU A 225 -2.45 -7.77 3.72
CA LEU A 225 -1.16 -8.35 4.09
C LEU A 225 -0.82 -8.04 5.55
N TYR A 226 -0.98 -6.79 5.99
CA TYR A 226 -0.80 -6.41 7.39
C TYR A 226 -1.70 -7.24 8.31
N TYR A 227 -2.98 -7.42 7.96
CA TYR A 227 -3.89 -8.24 8.76
C TYR A 227 -3.42 -9.70 8.86
N ASN A 228 -2.93 -10.27 7.75
CA ASN A 228 -2.33 -11.60 7.74
C ASN A 228 -1.06 -11.67 8.60
N ASP A 229 -0.20 -10.66 8.53
CA ASP A 229 1.04 -10.52 9.31
C ASP A 229 0.75 -10.41 10.82
N ALA A 230 -0.20 -9.56 11.19
CA ALA A 230 -0.64 -9.36 12.57
C ALA A 230 -1.23 -10.65 13.14
N ARG A 231 -2.07 -11.36 12.37
CA ARG A 231 -2.60 -12.65 12.77
C ARG A 231 -1.51 -13.71 12.90
N ALA A 232 -0.51 -13.71 12.00
CA ALA A 232 0.62 -14.61 12.08
C ALA A 232 1.46 -14.35 13.35
N ALA A 233 1.71 -13.09 13.68
CA ALA A 233 2.42 -12.69 14.90
C ALA A 233 1.62 -13.06 16.17
N ALA A 234 0.31 -12.80 16.21
CA ALA A 234 -0.56 -13.15 17.34
C ALA A 234 -0.63 -14.66 17.59
N CYS A 235 -0.50 -15.48 16.53
CA CYS A 235 -0.44 -16.94 16.64
C CYS A 235 0.98 -17.48 16.93
N GLY A 236 1.98 -16.62 17.17
CA GLY A 236 3.37 -17.02 17.40
C GLY A 236 4.09 -17.55 16.15
N ARG A 237 3.53 -17.33 14.95
CA ARG A 237 4.14 -17.74 13.67
C ARG A 237 5.13 -16.72 13.13
N ALA A 238 5.08 -15.49 13.63
CA ALA A 238 6.04 -14.42 13.32
C ALA A 238 6.49 -13.77 14.64
N PRO A 239 7.64 -13.06 14.65
CA PRO A 239 8.10 -12.37 15.84
C PRO A 239 7.08 -11.39 16.38
N HIS A 240 6.97 -11.26 17.71
CA HIS A 240 5.98 -10.38 18.35
C HIS A 240 6.08 -8.93 17.88
N TRP A 241 7.31 -8.41 17.73
CA TRP A 241 7.57 -7.06 17.24
C TRP A 241 7.17 -6.83 15.78
N TYR A 242 7.00 -7.90 14.98
CA TYR A 242 6.71 -7.80 13.56
C TYR A 242 5.36 -7.13 13.28
N SER A 243 4.34 -7.40 14.11
CA SER A 243 3.01 -6.80 13.96
C SER A 243 3.04 -5.28 14.12
N MET A 244 3.72 -4.78 15.16
CA MET A 244 3.80 -3.34 15.42
C MET A 244 4.67 -2.63 14.38
N TYR A 245 5.81 -3.23 14.02
CA TYR A 245 6.65 -2.75 12.94
C TYR A 245 5.87 -2.61 11.62
N ARG A 246 5.11 -3.65 11.25
CA ARG A 246 4.33 -3.68 10.02
C ARG A 246 3.19 -2.66 10.04
N PHE A 247 2.54 -2.47 11.19
CA PHE A 247 1.50 -1.45 11.36
C PHE A 247 2.04 -0.06 11.03
N VAL A 248 3.17 0.34 11.63
CA VAL A 248 3.74 1.68 11.43
C VAL A 248 4.12 1.91 9.96
N LEU A 249 4.80 0.94 9.32
CA LEU A 249 5.15 1.08 7.91
C LEU A 249 3.92 1.13 7.00
N THR A 250 2.93 0.27 7.25
CA THR A 250 1.71 0.23 6.45
C THR A 250 0.87 1.48 6.67
N PHE A 251 0.89 2.06 7.86
CA PHE A 251 0.23 3.32 8.17
C PHE A 251 0.86 4.48 7.40
N ILE A 252 2.19 4.60 7.38
CA ILE A 252 2.87 5.67 6.63
C ILE A 252 2.63 5.51 5.13
N VAL A 253 2.77 4.29 4.59
CA VAL A 253 2.45 4.00 3.19
C VAL A 253 0.97 4.29 2.89
N GLY A 254 0.06 3.88 3.78
CA GLY A 254 -1.37 4.13 3.64
C GLY A 254 -1.71 5.61 3.61
N ALA A 255 -1.16 6.39 4.54
CA ALA A 255 -1.33 7.83 4.60
C ALA A 255 -0.77 8.51 3.33
N SER A 256 0.38 8.06 2.83
CA SER A 256 0.96 8.57 1.59
C SER A 256 0.08 8.30 0.36
N ILE A 257 -0.50 7.09 0.25
CA ILE A 257 -1.42 6.74 -0.84
C ILE A 257 -2.68 7.59 -0.77
N VAL A 258 -3.25 7.79 0.42
CA VAL A 258 -4.41 8.65 0.62
C VAL A 258 -4.09 10.09 0.24
N ALA A 259 -2.94 10.63 0.65
CA ALA A 259 -2.51 11.97 0.27
C ALA A 259 -2.36 12.13 -1.25
N THR A 260 -1.78 11.13 -1.93
CA THR A 260 -1.69 11.10 -3.41
C THR A 260 -3.08 11.11 -4.06
N LEU A 261 -4.02 10.29 -3.57
CA LEU A 261 -5.38 10.23 -4.10
C LEU A 261 -6.11 11.58 -3.95
N VAL A 262 -5.99 12.22 -2.78
CA VAL A 262 -6.57 13.54 -2.53
C VAL A 262 -5.96 14.60 -3.45
N GLY A 263 -4.62 14.58 -3.65
CA GLY A 263 -3.95 15.48 -4.59
C GLY A 263 -4.44 15.30 -6.03
N ARG A 264 -4.61 14.06 -6.49
CA ARG A 264 -5.16 13.75 -7.82
C ARG A 264 -6.60 14.22 -7.98
N GLU A 265 -7.44 14.02 -6.97
CA GLU A 265 -8.84 14.45 -7.00
C GLU A 265 -8.96 15.97 -7.17
N GLN A 266 -8.11 16.74 -6.49
CA GLN A 266 -8.06 18.20 -6.64
C GLN A 266 -7.68 18.64 -8.07
N VAL A 267 -6.71 17.96 -8.69
CA VAL A 267 -6.31 18.24 -10.08
C VAL A 267 -7.45 17.92 -11.05
N ALA A 268 -8.09 16.76 -10.90
CA ALA A 268 -9.20 16.34 -11.77
C ALA A 268 -10.38 17.33 -11.73
N ASN A 269 -10.70 17.87 -10.54
CA ASN A 269 -11.73 18.88 -10.36
C ASN A 269 -11.36 20.22 -11.03
N THR A 270 -10.08 20.61 -10.98
CA THR A 270 -9.58 21.87 -11.55
C THR A 270 -9.64 21.83 -13.08
N ILE A 271 -9.11 20.77 -13.70
CA ILE A 271 -9.09 20.58 -15.17
C ILE A 271 -10.52 20.51 -15.72
N THR A 272 -11.42 19.78 -15.05
CA THR A 272 -12.83 19.67 -15.46
C THR A 272 -13.55 21.03 -15.42
N SER A 273 -13.25 21.86 -14.42
CA SER A 273 -13.83 23.20 -14.28
C SER A 273 -13.36 24.15 -15.38
N GLU A 274 -12.09 24.09 -15.78
CA GLU A 274 -11.54 24.99 -16.78
C GLU A 274 -12.18 24.75 -18.16
N HIS A 275 -12.15 23.52 -18.68
CA HIS A 275 -12.75 23.16 -19.97
C HIS A 275 -14.25 23.45 -20.02
N THR A 276 -14.98 23.22 -18.93
CA THR A 276 -16.43 23.41 -18.94
C THR A 276 -16.84 24.87 -19.09
N ILE A 277 -16.08 25.82 -18.53
CA ILE A 277 -16.46 27.23 -18.53
C ILE A 277 -15.92 27.96 -19.76
N THR A 278 -14.63 27.80 -20.06
CA THR A 278 -14.01 28.50 -21.19
C THR A 278 -14.55 27.98 -22.53
N ASP A 279 -14.76 26.67 -22.69
CA ASP A 279 -15.31 26.12 -23.94
C ASP A 279 -16.76 26.55 -24.15
N LYS A 280 -17.57 26.60 -23.10
CA LYS A 280 -18.95 27.12 -23.19
C LYS A 280 -18.97 28.59 -23.57
N VAL A 281 -18.12 29.42 -22.96
CA VAL A 281 -18.03 30.85 -23.26
C VAL A 281 -17.53 31.08 -24.69
N ASN A 282 -16.49 30.36 -25.11
CA ASN A 282 -15.95 30.45 -26.46
C ASN A 282 -16.95 29.95 -27.51
N ALA A 283 -17.68 28.86 -27.23
CA ALA A 283 -18.75 28.38 -28.08
C ALA A 283 -19.89 29.40 -28.21
N LEU A 284 -20.31 30.04 -27.10
CA LEU A 284 -21.32 31.09 -27.14
C LEU A 284 -20.86 32.33 -27.91
N LEU A 285 -19.61 32.76 -27.73
CA LEU A 285 -19.04 33.87 -28.49
C LEU A 285 -18.96 33.56 -29.98
N PHE A 286 -18.56 32.33 -30.33
CA PHE A 286 -18.53 31.86 -31.72
C PHE A 286 -19.92 31.84 -32.34
N LEU A 287 -20.93 31.33 -31.62
CA LEU A 287 -22.32 31.33 -32.07
C LEU A 287 -22.84 32.75 -32.26
N LYS A 288 -22.60 33.64 -31.30
CA LYS A 288 -23.00 35.06 -31.40
C LYS A 288 -22.36 35.74 -32.61
N LYS A 289 -21.06 35.51 -32.83
CA LYS A 289 -20.36 36.07 -33.99
C LYS A 289 -20.93 35.57 -35.31
N LYS A 290 -21.28 34.28 -35.38
CA LYS A 290 -21.92 33.69 -36.55
C LYS A 290 -23.31 34.28 -36.80
N GLU A 291 -24.11 34.50 -35.74
CA GLU A 291 -25.42 35.15 -35.83
C GLU A 291 -25.30 36.61 -36.30
N GLU A 292 -24.30 37.34 -35.83
CA GLU A 292 -24.01 38.71 -36.28
C GLU A 292 -23.60 38.74 -37.76
N GLU A 293 -22.75 37.82 -38.22
CA GLU A 293 -22.36 37.68 -39.63
C GLU A 293 -23.57 37.32 -40.53
N GLU A 294 -24.45 36.42 -40.09
CA GLU A 294 -25.69 36.09 -40.81
C GLU A 294 -26.68 37.28 -40.84
N ALA A 295 -26.79 38.04 -39.75
CA ALA A 295 -27.64 39.23 -39.69
C ALA A 295 -27.12 40.36 -40.59
N GLU A 296 -25.81 40.56 -40.65
CA GLU A 296 -25.18 41.51 -41.57
C GLU A 296 -25.34 41.09 -43.04
N ALA A 297 -25.25 39.79 -43.34
CA ALA A 297 -25.52 39.26 -44.67
C ALA A 297 -26.98 39.49 -45.09
N ARG A 298 -27.94 39.30 -44.17
CA ARG A 298 -29.36 39.61 -44.39
C ARG A 298 -29.59 41.10 -44.66
N ARG A 299 -29.02 41.98 -43.83
CA ARG A 299 -29.13 43.44 -44.02
C ARG A 299 -28.53 43.90 -45.36
N LYS A 300 -27.42 43.30 -45.79
CA LYS A 300 -26.80 43.59 -47.09
C LYS A 300 -27.65 43.10 -48.26
N ALA A 301 -28.33 41.96 -48.12
CA ALA A 301 -29.26 41.46 -49.13
C ALA A 301 -30.52 42.35 -49.24
N GLU A 302 -31.12 42.71 -48.11
CA GLU A 302 -32.27 43.63 -48.06
C GLU A 302 -31.94 45.02 -48.65
N ALA A 303 -30.75 45.57 -48.32
CA ALA A 303 -30.31 46.85 -48.89
C ALA A 303 -29.97 46.78 -50.40
N ALA A 304 -29.62 45.60 -50.93
CA ALA A 304 -29.43 45.41 -52.36
C ALA A 304 -30.78 45.36 -53.10
N GLU A 305 -31.78 44.69 -52.52
CA GLU A 305 -33.15 44.62 -53.06
C GLU A 305 -33.87 45.99 -53.06
N GLU A 306 -33.61 46.88 -52.09
CA GLU A 306 -34.16 48.25 -52.09
C GLU A 306 -33.48 49.21 -53.10
N SER A 307 -32.37 48.80 -53.72
CA SER A 307 -31.58 49.64 -54.64
C SER A 307 -31.77 49.34 -56.14
N GLU A 308 -32.56 48.32 -56.49
CA GLU A 308 -33.06 48.03 -57.85
C GLU A 308 -34.44 48.64 -58.10
#